data_AF-A0A525IMV3-F1
#
_entry.id   AF-A0A525IMV3-F1
#
_cell.length_a   1.000
_cell.length_b   1.000
_cell.length_c   1.000
_cell.angle_alpha   90.00
_cell.angle_beta   90.00
_cell.angle_gamma   90.00
#
_symmetry.space_group_name_H-M   'P 1'
#
loop_
_entity.id
_entity.type
_entity.pdbx_description
1 polymer ?
#
loop_
_entity_poly.entity_id
_entity_poly.type
_entity_poly.pdbx_seq_one_letter_code
_entity_poly.pdbx_strand_id
1 'polypeptide(L)' 'KAGEPADRDRLSISFNGIRVARSGARDPSYDEAEVSNAMKNPTIQIRIALGLGKGRDRVLTCDLTKEYVAINGDYRS' A
#
# COMPACT_ATOMS: atom_id res chain seq x y z
N LYS A 1 -11.89 -4.44 2.50
CA LYS A 1 -11.75 -4.26 3.97
C LYS A 1 -11.62 -5.64 4.60
N ALA A 2 -10.75 -5.83 5.59
CA ALA A 2 -10.44 -7.14 6.17
C ALA A 2 -11.43 -7.63 7.25
N GLY A 3 -12.34 -6.77 7.76
CA GLY A 3 -13.32 -7.16 8.79
C GLY A 3 -12.79 -7.14 10.23
N GLU A 4 -11.47 -7.05 10.43
CA GLU A 4 -10.80 -7.02 11.74
C GLU A 4 -10.82 -5.64 12.42
N PRO A 5 -10.67 -5.58 13.77
CA PRO A 5 -10.51 -4.33 14.50
C PRO A 5 -9.33 -3.54 13.94
N ALA A 6 -9.59 -2.33 13.45
CA ALA A 6 -8.57 -1.40 12.99
C ALA A 6 -8.88 -0.02 13.56
N ASP A 7 -8.05 0.44 14.49
CA ASP A 7 -8.11 1.81 14.98
C ASP A 7 -7.37 2.70 13.97
N ARG A 8 -8.13 3.52 13.24
CA ARG A 8 -7.59 4.42 12.22
C ARG A 8 -6.56 5.38 12.81
N ASP A 9 -6.77 5.85 14.04
CA ASP A 9 -5.93 6.88 14.66
C ASP A 9 -4.54 6.35 15.08
N ARG A 10 -4.38 5.02 15.09
CA ARG A 10 -3.11 4.33 15.35
C ARG A 10 -2.43 3.83 14.10
N LEU A 11 -3.10 3.90 12.96
CA LEU A 11 -2.63 3.33 11.70
C LEU A 11 -1.59 4.24 11.04
N SER A 12 -0.51 3.65 10.56
CA SER A 12 0.46 4.34 9.69
C SER A 12 0.82 3.50 8.47
N ILE A 13 1.01 4.15 7.33
CA ILE A 13 1.36 3.52 6.05
C ILE A 13 2.64 4.17 5.52
N SER A 14 3.54 3.34 4.99
CA SER A 14 4.75 3.78 4.30
C SER A 14 4.97 3.04 2.99
N PHE A 15 5.42 3.75 1.96
CA PHE A 15 5.86 3.20 0.68
C PHE A 15 7.37 3.41 0.54
N ASN A 16 8.12 2.34 0.33
CA ASN A 16 9.59 2.38 0.21
C ASN A 16 10.28 3.16 1.35
N GLY A 17 9.71 3.13 2.56
CA GLY A 17 10.22 3.84 3.74
C GLY A 17 9.65 5.25 3.94
N ILE A 18 9.03 5.86 2.93
CA ILE A 18 8.40 7.18 3.02
C ILE A 18 7.03 7.04 3.69
N ARG A 19 6.76 7.77 4.76
CA ARG A 19 5.46 7.72 5.46
C ARG A 19 4.43 8.57 4.74
N VAL A 20 3.36 7.92 4.27
CA VAL A 20 2.32 8.56 3.44
C VAL A 20 1.03 8.81 4.22
N ALA A 21 0.80 8.03 5.28
CA ALA A 21 -0.35 8.20 6.16
C ALA A 21 0.04 7.95 7.62
N ARG A 22 -0.55 8.72 8.52
CA ARG A 22 -0.44 8.57 9.97
C ARG A 22 -1.76 8.96 10.62
N SER A 23 -2.17 8.21 11.63
CA SER A 23 -3.39 8.45 12.38
C SER A 23 -4.62 8.56 11.47
N GLY A 24 -4.70 7.66 10.49
CA GLY A 24 -5.87 7.53 9.63
C GLY A 24 -5.99 8.62 8.55
N ALA A 25 -5.06 9.57 8.51
CA ALA A 25 -5.02 10.67 7.56
C ALA A 25 -3.69 10.70 6.80
N ARG A 26 -3.64 11.51 5.72
CA ARG A 26 -2.41 11.79 4.98
C ARG A 26 -1.38 12.41 5.91
N ASP A 27 -0.12 11.98 5.80
CA ASP A 27 0.95 12.56 6.60
C ASP A 27 1.13 14.05 6.25
N PRO A 28 1.24 14.98 7.22
CA PRO A 28 1.53 16.38 6.94
C PRO A 28 2.82 16.63 6.17
N SER A 29 3.82 15.74 6.29
CA SER A 29 5.08 15.82 5.54
C SER A 29 5.02 15.10 4.19
N TYR A 30 3.83 14.73 3.71
CA TYR A 30 3.67 14.00 2.45
C TYR A 30 4.06 14.88 1.24
N ASP A 31 5.03 14.41 0.47
CA ASP A 31 5.41 14.95 -0.84
C ASP A 31 5.03 13.96 -1.95
N GLU A 32 4.08 14.36 -2.79
CA GLU A 32 3.60 13.56 -3.92
C GLU A 32 4.71 13.26 -4.93
N ALA A 33 5.62 14.20 -5.18
CA ALA A 33 6.68 14.04 -6.16
C ALA A 33 7.74 13.04 -5.68
N GLU A 34 8.09 13.10 -4.39
CA GLU A 34 8.99 12.14 -3.75
C GLU A 34 8.42 10.73 -3.82
N VAL A 35 7.17 10.55 -3.40
CA VAL A 35 6.49 9.25 -3.39
C VAL A 35 6.31 8.72 -4.81
N SER A 36 5.88 9.55 -5.75
CA SER A 36 5.74 9.18 -7.17
C SER A 36 7.06 8.70 -7.77
N ASN A 37 8.18 9.34 -7.42
CA ASN A 37 9.49 8.89 -7.87
C ASN A 37 9.88 7.56 -7.22
N ALA A 38 9.63 7.38 -5.93
CA ALA A 38 9.88 6.12 -5.24
C ALA A 38 9.03 4.95 -5.79
N MET A 39 7.83 5.24 -6.31
CA MET A 39 6.92 4.25 -6.90
C MET A 39 7.35 3.77 -8.30
N LYS A 40 8.34 4.39 -8.94
CA LYS A 40 8.90 3.93 -10.22
C LYS A 40 9.84 2.72 -10.08
N ASN A 41 10.18 2.35 -8.86
CA ASN A 41 11.05 1.20 -8.59
C ASN A 41 10.34 -0.12 -8.98
N PRO A 42 11.08 -1.12 -9.50
CA PRO A 42 10.52 -2.42 -9.88
C PRO A 42 10.03 -3.24 -8.69
N THR A 43 10.40 -2.86 -7.46
CA THR A 43 9.92 -3.49 -6.23
C THR A 43 9.46 -2.40 -5.27
N ILE A 44 8.21 -2.52 -4.84
CA ILE A 44 7.59 -1.59 -3.90
C ILE A 44 7.37 -2.30 -2.57
N GLN A 45 7.99 -1.77 -1.51
CA GLN A 45 7.69 -2.18 -0.14
C GLN A 45 6.56 -1.31 0.41
N ILE A 46 5.43 -1.94 0.71
CA ILE A 46 4.34 -1.31 1.46
C ILE A 46 4.40 -1.82 2.90
N ARG A 47 4.61 -0.92 3.86
CA ARG A 47 4.55 -1.22 5.29
C ARG A 47 3.32 -0.58 5.89
N ILE A 48 2.52 -1.39 6.60
CA ILE A 48 1.35 -0.93 7.34
C ILE A 48 1.57 -1.31 8.80
N ALA A 49 1.52 -0.33 9.70
CA ALA A 49 1.53 -0.57 11.13
C ALA A 49 0.14 -0.23 11.70
N LEU A 50 -0.51 -1.21 12.30
CA LEU A 50 -1.87 -1.06 12.87
C LEU A 50 -1.86 -0.44 14.28
N GLY A 51 -0.73 -0.52 15.00
CA GLY A 51 -0.63 0.01 16.37
C GLY A 51 -1.48 -0.75 17.41
N LEU A 52 -1.83 -2.02 17.13
CA LEU A 52 -2.69 -2.85 17.99
C LEU A 52 -1.93 -3.94 18.76
N GLY A 53 -0.63 -4.11 18.52
CA GLY A 53 0.17 -5.15 19.17
C GLY A 53 1.47 -5.45 18.41
N LYS A 54 2.07 -6.60 18.70
CA LYS A 54 3.35 -7.05 18.11
C LYS A 54 3.20 -8.06 16.96
N GLY A 55 1.98 -8.44 16.61
CA GLY A 55 1.70 -9.35 15.50
C GLY A 55 2.19 -8.77 14.17
N ARG A 56 2.76 -9.62 13.32
CA ARG A 56 3.27 -9.24 12.00
C ARG A 56 3.04 -10.36 11.00
N ASP A 57 2.78 -9.98 9.75
CA ASP A 57 2.71 -10.89 8.62
C ASP A 57 3.25 -10.19 7.36
N ARG A 58 3.55 -10.96 6.31
CA ARG A 58 4.06 -10.45 5.03
C ARG A 58 3.42 -11.20 3.86
N VAL A 59 2.84 -10.43 2.96
CA VAL A 59 2.25 -10.92 1.71
C VAL A 59 3.04 -10.37 0.52
N LEU A 60 3.19 -11.18 -0.52
CA LEU A 60 3.71 -10.75 -1.82
C LEU A 60 2.54 -10.54 -2.78
N THR A 61 2.60 -9.48 -3.57
CA THR A 61 1.61 -9.16 -4.61
C THR A 61 2.32 -8.46 -5.76
N CYS A 62 1.63 -8.34 -6.89
CA CYS A 62 2.03 -7.53 -8.03
C CYS A 62 1.00 -6.42 -8.29
N ASP A 63 1.36 -5.48 -9.16
CA ASP A 63 0.48 -4.47 -9.71
C ASP A 63 -0.49 -5.07 -10.75
N LEU A 64 -1.57 -4.33 -11.01
CA LEU A 64 -2.57 -4.69 -12.00
C LEU A 64 -2.32 -3.90 -13.29
N THR A 65 -1.66 -4.52 -14.26
CA THR A 65 -1.30 -3.88 -15.53
C THR A 65 -2.40 -4.01 -16.59
N LYS A 66 -2.34 -3.18 -17.64
CA LYS A 66 -3.21 -3.32 -18.82
C LYS A 66 -3.03 -4.67 -19.51
N GLU A 67 -1.81 -5.19 -19.52
CA GLU A 67 -1.49 -6.50 -20.08
C GLU A 67 -2.17 -7.63 -19.32
N TYR A 68 -2.22 -7.56 -17.98
CA TYR A 68 -2.97 -8.52 -17.17
C TYR A 68 -4.46 -8.57 -17.59
N VAL A 69 -5.06 -7.39 -17.82
CA VAL A 69 -6.46 -7.29 -18.27
C VAL A 69 -6.61 -7.86 -19.69
N ALA A 70 -5.70 -7.56 -20.61
CA ALA A 70 -5.77 -8.07 -21.98
C ALA A 70 -5.65 -9.61 -22.05
N ILE A 71 -4.72 -10.19 -21.29
CA ILE A 71 -4.52 -11.66 -21.24
C ILE A 71 -5.77 -12.38 -20.72
N ASN A 72 -6.44 -11.81 -19.72
CA ASN A 72 -7.57 -12.47 -19.05
C ASN A 72 -8.95 -12.01 -19.54
N GLY A 73 -9.02 -10.90 -20.29
CA GLY A 73 -10.26 -10.29 -20.76
C GLY A 73 -10.89 -11.02 -21.94
N ASP A 74 -10.09 -11.68 -22.77
CA ASP A 74 -10.55 -12.40 -23.97
C ASP A 74 -11.08 -13.82 -23.67
N TYR A 75 -11.21 -14.21 -22.39
CA TYR A 75 -11.64 -15.56 -22.04
C TYR A 75 -13.11 -15.87 -22.36
N ARG A 76 -13.95 -14.85 -22.61
CA ARG A 76 -15.35 -15.00 -23.04
C ARG A 76 -15.83 -13.79 -23.86
N SER A 77 -15.59 -13.81 -25.17
CA SER A 77 -16.54 -13.25 -26.15
C SER A 77 -17.26 -14.39 -26.84
#